data_AF-A0A7X8XIP8-F1
#
_entry.id   AF-A0A7X8XIP8-F1
#
_cell.length_a   1.000
_cell.length_b   1.000
_cell.length_c   1.000
_cell.angle_alpha   90.00
_cell.angle_beta   90.00
_cell.angle_gamma   90.00
#
_symmetry.space_group_name_H-M   'P 1'
#
loop_
_entity.id
_entity.type
_entity.pdbx_description
1 polymer ?
#
loop_
_entity_poly.entity_id
_entity_poly.type
_entity_poly.pdbx_seq_one_letter_code
_entity_poly.pdbx_strand_id
1 'polypeptide(L)'
;MKSRISIDCKQYFVDVMFSEIEYNGNGRFIAIIYDYAFIFSNILSYIRSTYNLTEREYEILTYVINGYSNQEIASKLYISMPTVKKHLSSIYQKMGITGKSQLLNVML
;
A
#
# COMPACT_ATOMS: atom_id res chain seq x y z
N MET A 1 4.41 11.51 15.40
CA MET A 1 4.66 10.05 15.58
C MET A 1 3.63 9.34 14.72
N LYS A 2 4.06 8.50 13.77
CA LYS A 2 3.13 7.75 12.91
C LYS A 2 2.77 6.44 13.57
N SER A 3 1.48 6.19 13.74
CA SER A 3 1.00 4.94 14.35
C SER A 3 -0.27 4.47 13.66
N ARG A 4 -0.43 3.14 13.58
CA ARG A 4 -1.64 2.52 13.06
C ARG A 4 -2.61 2.30 14.22
N ILE A 5 -3.85 2.75 14.06
CA ILE A 5 -4.93 2.50 15.03
C ILE A 5 -6.07 1.78 14.32
N SER A 6 -6.89 1.06 15.10
CA SER A 6 -8.13 0.50 14.60
C SER A 6 -9.32 1.12 15.31
N ILE A 7 -10.29 1.62 14.54
CA ILE A 7 -11.57 2.14 15.02
C ILE A 7 -12.65 1.39 14.23
N ASP A 8 -13.62 0.78 14.90
CA ASP A 8 -14.72 0.02 14.27
C ASP A 8 -14.24 -0.98 13.19
N CYS A 9 -13.19 -1.74 13.50
CA CYS A 9 -12.54 -2.70 12.61
C CYS A 9 -11.89 -2.11 11.34
N LYS A 10 -11.93 -0.80 11.13
CA LYS A 10 -11.18 -0.10 10.08
C LYS A 10 -9.79 0.28 10.59
N GLN A 11 -8.81 0.32 9.68
CA GLN A 11 -7.43 0.68 9.99
C GLN A 11 -7.18 2.13 9.56
N TYR A 12 -6.63 2.92 10.46
CA TYR A 12 -6.27 4.32 10.23
C TYR A 12 -4.80 4.54 10.54
N PHE A 13 -4.20 5.50 9.84
CA PHE A 13 -2.92 6.07 10.25
C PHE A 13 -3.16 7.38 10.98
N VAL A 14 -2.52 7.53 12.13
CA VAL A 14 -2.50 8.77 12.88
C VAL A 14 -1.08 9.32 12.85
N ASP A 15 -0.94 10.57 12.42
CA ASP A 15 0.26 11.35 12.70
C ASP A 15 -0.06 12.41 13.74
N VAL A 16 0.59 12.29 14.89
CA VAL A 16 0.49 13.28 15.96
C VAL A 16 1.66 14.24 15.85
N MET A 17 1.33 15.51 15.58
CA MET A 17 2.26 16.62 15.55
C MET A 17 2.11 17.45 16.82
N PHE A 18 3.25 17.84 17.40
CA PHE A 18 3.26 18.75 18.53
C PHE A 18 2.89 20.16 18.06
N SER A 19 1.91 20.80 18.71
CA SER A 19 1.41 22.12 18.29
C SER A 19 1.98 23.24 19.14
N GLU A 20 1.94 23.16 20.48
CA GLU A 20 2.50 24.20 21.39
C GLU A 20 2.53 23.71 22.85
N ILE A 21 3.52 24.16 23.66
CA ILE A 21 3.54 23.98 25.13
C ILE A 21 2.97 25.26 25.74
N GLU A 22 1.84 25.17 26.44
CA GLU A 22 1.35 26.25 27.29
C GLU A 22 2.22 26.31 28.57
N TYR A 23 2.56 27.53 29.03
CA TYR A 23 3.48 27.79 30.17
C TYR A 23 3.08 27.12 31.50
N ASN A 24 1.83 26.71 31.62
CA ASN A 24 1.21 25.97 32.73
C ASN A 24 1.44 24.45 32.66
N GLY A 25 2.25 23.96 31.72
CA GLY A 25 2.59 22.53 31.59
C GLY A 25 1.58 21.72 30.76
N ASN A 26 0.59 22.39 30.16
CA ASN A 26 -0.36 21.77 29.25
C ASN A 26 0.19 21.80 27.82
N GLY A 27 0.15 20.67 27.11
CA GLY A 27 0.55 20.59 25.71
C GLY A 27 -0.67 20.52 24.79
N ARG A 28 -0.61 21.20 23.64
CA ARG A 28 -1.56 21.00 22.53
C ARG A 28 -0.93 20.11 21.47
N PHE A 29 -1.69 19.12 21.01
CA PHE A 29 -1.30 18.23 19.93
C PHE A 29 -2.33 18.30 18.82
N ILE A 30 -1.86 18.24 17.58
CA ILE A 30 -2.70 18.03 16.40
C ILE A 30 -2.51 16.58 15.99
N ALA A 31 -3.62 15.84 15.87
CA ALA A 31 -3.63 14.50 15.30
C ALA A 31 -4.30 14.57 13.94
N ILE A 32 -3.63 14.09 12.90
CA ILE A 32 -4.25 13.88 11.60
C ILE A 32 -4.52 12.40 11.44
N ILE A 33 -5.80 12.05 11.22
CA ILE A 33 -6.26 10.68 11.05
C ILE A 33 -6.59 10.49 9.57
N TYR A 34 -6.02 9.45 8.97
CA TYR A 34 -6.30 9.11 7.60
C TYR A 34 -6.77 7.66 7.48
N ASP A 35 -7.81 7.44 6.67
CA ASP A 35 -8.28 6.10 6.32
C ASP A 35 -7.23 5.42 5.44
N TYR A 36 -6.67 4.32 5.94
CA TYR A 36 -5.64 3.58 5.22
C TYR A 36 -6.17 3.01 3.91
N ALA A 37 -7.41 2.51 3.90
CA ALA A 37 -8.00 1.93 2.70
C ALA A 37 -8.16 2.98 1.61
N PHE A 38 -8.57 4.20 1.98
CA PHE A 38 -8.70 5.31 1.03
C PHE A 38 -7.35 5.77 0.48
N ILE A 39 -6.35 5.97 1.33
CA ILE A 39 -5.00 6.33 0.85
C ILE A 39 -4.47 5.24 -0.07
N PHE A 40 -4.60 3.98 0.36
CA PHE A 40 -4.12 2.83 -0.38
C PHE A 40 -4.75 2.73 -1.77
N SER A 41 -6.08 2.89 -1.88
CA SER A 41 -6.77 2.86 -3.17
C SER A 41 -6.32 3.99 -4.10
N ASN A 42 -6.06 5.18 -3.56
CA ASN A 42 -5.58 6.31 -4.36
C ASN A 42 -4.14 6.10 -4.86
N ILE A 43 -3.24 5.64 -3.99
CA ILE A 43 -1.85 5.32 -4.37
C ILE A 43 -1.83 4.23 -5.45
N LEU A 44 -2.59 3.16 -5.26
CA LEU A 44 -2.69 2.07 -6.23
C LEU A 44 -3.23 2.55 -7.58
N SER A 45 -4.26 3.41 -7.58
CA SER A 45 -4.83 3.98 -8.80
C SER A 45 -3.84 4.90 -9.51
N TYR A 46 -3.09 5.70 -8.76
CA TYR A 46 -2.02 6.54 -9.28
C TYR A 46 -0.94 5.68 -9.97
N ILE A 47 -0.41 4.67 -9.27
CA ILE A 47 0.64 3.77 -9.80
C ILE A 47 0.17 3.05 -11.06
N ARG A 48 -1.08 2.58 -11.07
CA ARG A 48 -1.69 1.98 -12.26
C ARG A 48 -1.62 2.92 -13.46
N SER A 49 -1.99 4.20 -13.28
CA SER A 49 -1.98 5.19 -14.35
C SER A 49 -0.56 5.60 -14.76
N THR A 50 0.34 5.81 -13.79
CA THR A 50 1.73 6.24 -14.03
C THR A 50 2.52 5.22 -14.83
N TYR A 51 2.36 3.93 -14.52
CA TYR A 51 3.08 2.84 -15.17
C TYR A 51 2.27 2.09 -16.23
N ASN A 52 1.07 2.59 -16.54
CA ASN A 52 0.16 2.03 -17.54
C ASN A 52 -0.03 0.51 -17.35
N LEU A 53 -0.35 0.12 -16.11
CA LEU A 53 -0.60 -1.28 -15.76
C LEU A 53 -1.91 -1.74 -16.39
N THR A 54 -1.89 -2.94 -16.96
CA THR A 54 -3.12 -3.62 -17.41
C THR A 54 -3.99 -3.97 -16.22
N GLU A 55 -5.28 -4.25 -16.45
CA GLU A 55 -6.19 -4.72 -15.39
C GLU A 55 -5.62 -5.91 -14.62
N ARG A 56 -5.02 -6.87 -15.35
CA ARG A 56 -4.48 -8.08 -14.73
C ARG A 56 -3.23 -7.81 -13.89
N GLU A 57 -2.37 -6.91 -14.36
CA GLU A 57 -1.20 -6.48 -13.59
C GLU A 57 -1.61 -5.70 -12.33
N TYR A 58 -2.64 -4.86 -12.44
CA TYR A 58 -3.21 -4.11 -11.32
C TYR A 58 -3.82 -5.03 -10.25
N GLU A 59 -4.60 -6.05 -10.66
CA GLU A 59 -5.13 -7.07 -9.75
C GLU A 59 -4.00 -7.80 -9.02
N ILE A 60 -3.00 -8.29 -9.76
CA ILE A 60 -1.86 -9.02 -9.18
C ILE A 60 -1.08 -8.12 -8.22
N LEU A 61 -0.82 -6.87 -8.60
CA LEU A 61 -0.15 -5.89 -7.74
C LEU A 61 -0.90 -5.69 -6.42
N THR A 62 -2.22 -5.54 -6.50
CA THR A 62 -3.10 -5.39 -5.33
C THR A 62 -2.95 -6.57 -4.38
N TYR A 63 -2.94 -7.81 -4.87
CA TYR A 63 -2.73 -8.98 -4.00
C TYR A 63 -1.31 -9.02 -3.40
N VAL A 64 -0.28 -8.68 -4.17
CA VAL A 64 1.10 -8.72 -3.67
C VAL A 64 1.31 -7.77 -2.50
N ILE A 65 0.76 -6.55 -2.58
CA ILE A 65 0.90 -5.55 -1.51
C ILE A 65 0.03 -5.93 -0.30
N ASN A 66 -1.10 -6.59 -0.51
CA ASN A 66 -1.90 -7.20 0.57
C ASN A 66 -1.24 -8.45 1.19
N GLY A 67 -0.01 -8.81 0.78
CA GLY A 67 0.79 -9.85 1.42
C GLY A 67 0.56 -11.26 0.87
N TYR A 68 -0.28 -11.44 -0.15
CA TYR A 68 -0.53 -12.75 -0.73
C TYR A 68 0.74 -13.33 -1.38
N SER A 69 0.88 -14.66 -1.26
CA SER A 69 1.90 -15.44 -1.96
C SER A 69 1.51 -15.66 -3.43
N ASN A 70 2.50 -15.95 -4.27
CA ASN A 70 2.26 -16.22 -5.70
C ASN A 70 1.32 -17.43 -5.93
N GLN A 71 1.30 -18.39 -5.00
CA GLN A 71 0.42 -19.57 -5.05
C GLN A 71 -1.03 -19.19 -4.71
N GLU A 72 -1.24 -18.34 -3.70
CA GLU A 72 -2.58 -17.84 -3.37
C GLU A 72 -3.13 -16.95 -4.48
N ILE A 73 -2.29 -16.10 -5.08
CA ILE A 73 -2.67 -15.26 -6.22
C ILE A 73 -3.08 -16.13 -7.40
N ALA A 74 -2.26 -17.14 -7.74
CA ALA A 74 -2.55 -18.10 -8.81
C ALA A 74 -3.92 -18.77 -8.60
N SER A 75 -4.19 -19.21 -7.36
CA SER A 75 -5.44 -19.86 -6.98
C SER A 75 -6.64 -18.90 -7.08
N LYS A 76 -6.52 -17.69 -6.53
CA LYS A 76 -7.59 -16.67 -6.57
C LYS A 76 -7.93 -16.21 -7.97
N LEU A 77 -6.93 -16.15 -8.84
CA LEU A 77 -7.05 -15.64 -10.19
C LEU A 77 -7.27 -16.74 -11.23
N TYR A 78 -7.33 -18.01 -10.82
CA TYR A 78 -7.49 -19.17 -11.68
C TYR A 78 -6.44 -19.23 -12.81
N ILE A 79 -5.18 -18.94 -12.49
CA ILE A 79 -4.04 -18.99 -13.42
C ILE A 79 -2.86 -19.74 -12.81
N SER A 80 -1.89 -20.12 -13.64
CA SER A 80 -0.69 -20.82 -13.15
C SER A 80 0.25 -19.88 -12.37
N MET A 81 0.99 -20.42 -11.40
CA MET A 81 2.03 -19.66 -10.70
C MET A 81 3.11 -19.09 -11.65
N PRO A 82 3.57 -19.79 -12.71
CA PRO A 82 4.40 -19.19 -13.75
C PRO A 82 3.76 -17.97 -14.43
N THR A 83 2.46 -18.00 -14.69
CA THR A 83 1.73 -16.85 -15.25
C THR A 83 1.76 -15.65 -14.30
N VAL A 84 1.55 -15.88 -12.99
CA VAL A 84 1.70 -14.83 -11.97
C VAL A 84 3.10 -14.23 -11.99
N LYS A 85 4.15 -15.08 -12.03
CA LYS A 85 5.55 -14.62 -12.11
C LYS A 85 5.82 -13.80 -13.37
N LYS A 86 5.23 -14.17 -14.51
CA LYS A 86 5.35 -13.43 -15.77
C LYS A 86 4.74 -12.03 -15.64
N HIS A 87 3.52 -11.91 -15.10
CA HIS A 87 2.91 -10.61 -14.83
C HIS A 87 3.72 -9.79 -13.84
N LEU A 88 4.25 -10.39 -12.77
CA LEU A 88 5.13 -9.69 -11.83
C LEU A 88 6.40 -9.16 -12.50
N SER A 89 7.00 -9.94 -13.39
CA SER A 89 8.15 -9.48 -14.18
C SER A 89 7.79 -8.27 -15.03
N SER A 90 6.62 -8.27 -15.69
CA SER A 90 6.13 -7.12 -16.46
C SER A 90 5.86 -5.91 -15.59
N ILE A 91 5.26 -6.08 -14.40
CA ILE A 91 5.05 -5.00 -13.42
C ILE A 91 6.40 -4.38 -13.01
N TYR A 92 7.36 -5.21 -12.61
CA TYR A 92 8.67 -4.74 -12.18
C TYR A 92 9.42 -4.00 -13.28
N GLN A 93 9.35 -4.50 -14.51
CA GLN A 93 9.91 -3.84 -15.68
C GLN A 93 9.26 -2.47 -15.94
N LYS A 94 7.93 -2.40 -15.91
CA LYS A 94 7.20 -1.13 -16.09
C LYS A 94 7.51 -0.11 -14.99
N MET A 95 7.67 -0.58 -13.76
CA MET A 95 8.01 0.25 -12.60
C MET A 95 9.50 0.59 -12.48
N GLY A 96 10.36 -0.03 -13.29
CA GLY A 96 11.81 0.18 -13.21
C GLY A 96 12.46 -0.39 -11.94
N ILE A 97 11.86 -1.44 -11.35
CA ILE A 97 12.33 -2.06 -10.10
C ILE A 97 12.75 -3.52 -10.33
N THR A 98 13.49 -4.10 -9.39
CA THR A 98 14.08 -5.44 -9.52
C THR A 98 13.36 -6.55 -8.76
N GLY A 99 12.34 -6.23 -7.95
CA GLY A 99 11.56 -7.25 -7.27
C GLY A 99 10.64 -6.78 -6.16
N LYS A 100 10.04 -7.76 -5.46
CA LYS A 100 9.03 -7.55 -4.41
C LYS A 100 9.53 -6.66 -3.26
N SER A 101 10.80 -6.78 -2.86
CA SER A 101 11.36 -5.95 -1.78
C SER A 101 11.37 -4.46 -2.15
N GLN A 102 11.86 -4.13 -3.35
CA GLN A 102 11.81 -2.74 -3.85
C GLN A 102 10.37 -2.27 -4.06
N LEU A 103 9.49 -3.15 -4.54
CA LEU A 103 8.06 -2.82 -4.65
C LEU A 103 7.48 -2.39 -3.30
N LEU A 104 7.77 -3.13 -2.23
CA LEU A 104 7.28 -2.81 -0.90
C LEU A 104 7.87 -1.49 -0.38
N ASN A 105 9.14 -1.20 -0.63
CA ASN A 105 9.76 0.08 -0.27
C ASN A 105 9.18 1.29 -1.02
N VAL A 106 8.65 1.09 -2.23
CA VAL A 106 7.96 2.16 -2.97
C VAL A 106 6.55 2.39 -2.41
N MET A 107 5.95 1.37 -1.80
CA MET A 107 4.55 1.39 -1.34
C MET A 107 4.37 1.71 0.15
N LEU A 108 5.43 1.57 0.96
CA LEU A 108 5.45 1.72 2.42
C LEU A 108 6.46 2.79 2.83
#